data_AF-A0A6P5U2A7-F1
#
_entry.id   AF-A0A6P5U2A7-F1
#
_cell.length_a   1.000
_cell.length_b   1.000
_cell.length_c   1.000
_cell.angle_alpha   90.00
_cell.angle_beta   90.00
_cell.angle_gamma   90.00
#
_symmetry.space_group_name_H-M   'P 1'
#
loop_
_entity.id
_entity.type
_entity.pdbx_description
1 polymer ?
#
loop_
_entity_poly.entity_id
_entity_poly.type
_entity_poly.pdbx_seq_one_letter_code
_entity_poly.pdbx_strand_id
1 'polypeptide(L)'
;MGEELSGLSAKDLQNLENQLETSLKGVRMKKDQRLNDEIKELNQKGNLIHQENMELYKKLDLIGKENAELQQKVYGARGVNKENKSSQPPYTITNGYDLQTPIHLQLSQPQNQTQPRSQNNEIPAKGIKLGYVLKMLTICIPH
;
A
#
# COMPACT_ATOMS: atom_id res chain seq x y z
N MET A 1 37.55 28.43 4.93
CA MET A 1 37.58 28.32 3.44
C MET A 1 37.69 29.66 2.73
N GLY A 2 37.53 30.79 3.41
CA GLY A 2 37.92 32.13 2.93
C GLY A 2 38.88 32.81 3.90
N GLU A 3 39.69 32.01 4.59
CA GLU A 3 40.65 32.47 5.59
C GLU A 3 42.02 32.63 4.94
N GLU A 4 42.87 33.50 5.49
CA GLU A 4 44.23 33.77 5.00
C GLU A 4 44.32 34.28 3.55
N LEU A 5 43.32 35.05 3.09
CA LEU A 5 43.36 35.72 1.79
C LEU A 5 44.31 36.95 1.77
N SER A 6 44.84 37.35 2.94
CA SER A 6 45.81 38.43 3.08
C SER A 6 47.11 38.07 2.38
N GLY A 7 47.50 38.84 1.36
CA GLY A 7 48.71 38.62 0.56
C GLY A 7 48.45 38.14 -0.87
N LEU A 8 47.20 37.81 -1.21
CA LEU A 8 46.80 37.54 -2.60
C LEU A 8 46.59 38.84 -3.38
N SER A 9 46.99 38.83 -4.65
CA SER A 9 46.67 39.93 -5.54
C SER A 9 45.18 39.91 -5.93
N ALA A 10 44.66 41.04 -6.41
CA ALA A 10 43.30 41.09 -6.96
C ALA A 10 43.08 40.05 -8.07
N LYS A 11 44.12 39.72 -8.83
CA LYS A 11 44.05 38.71 -9.90
C LYS A 11 43.91 37.29 -9.33
N ASP A 12 44.62 36.97 -8.26
CA ASP A 12 44.56 35.66 -7.61
C ASP A 12 43.19 35.45 -6.95
N LEU A 13 42.65 36.48 -6.30
CA LEU A 13 41.31 36.47 -5.74
C LEU A 13 40.23 36.23 -6.81
N GLN A 14 40.33 36.93 -7.95
CA GLN A 14 39.39 36.71 -9.07
C GLN A 14 39.47 35.30 -9.62
N ASN A 15 40.67 34.73 -9.75
CA ASN A 15 40.84 33.37 -10.23
C ASN A 15 40.25 32.35 -9.25
N LEU A 16 40.44 32.57 -7.94
CA LEU A 16 39.87 31.72 -6.88
C LEU A 16 38.34 31.77 -6.89
N GLU A 17 37.76 32.97 -7.01
CA GLU A 17 36.31 33.15 -7.14
C GLU A 17 35.75 32.38 -8.33
N ASN A 18 36.38 32.52 -9.51
CA ASN A 18 35.95 31.82 -10.73
C ASN A 18 36.03 30.29 -10.57
N GLN A 19 37.07 29.80 -9.89
CA GLN A 19 37.23 28.36 -9.61
C GLN A 19 36.14 27.85 -8.67
N LEU A 20 35.84 28.60 -7.61
CA LEU A 20 34.77 28.26 -6.67
C LEU A 20 33.40 28.30 -7.34
N GLU A 21 33.12 29.33 -8.14
CA GLU A 21 31.87 29.44 -8.89
C GLU A 21 31.68 28.25 -9.84
N THR A 22 32.71 27.92 -10.62
CA THR A 22 32.67 26.80 -11.56
C THR A 22 32.47 25.47 -10.83
N SER A 23 33.20 25.25 -9.73
CA SER A 23 33.09 24.04 -8.92
C SER A 23 31.70 23.90 -8.30
N LEU A 24 31.18 24.98 -7.71
CA LEU A 24 29.85 25.01 -7.09
C LEU A 24 28.75 24.76 -8.12
N LYS A 25 28.85 25.35 -9.30
CA LYS A 25 27.94 25.09 -10.42
C LYS A 25 27.98 23.61 -10.83
N GLY A 26 29.18 23.03 -10.92
CA GLY A 26 29.36 21.60 -11.19
C GLY A 26 28.72 20.70 -10.14
N VAL A 27 28.88 21.02 -8.85
CA VAL A 27 28.25 20.29 -7.75
C VAL A 27 26.73 20.39 -7.82
N ARG A 28 26.17 21.58 -8.03
CA ARG A 28 24.72 21.79 -8.16
C ARG A 28 24.15 21.00 -9.34
N MET A 29 24.78 21.10 -10.50
CA MET A 29 24.36 20.37 -11.70
C MET A 29 24.35 18.85 -11.49
N LYS A 30 25.39 18.29 -10.85
CA LYS A 30 25.44 16.86 -10.53
C LYS A 30 24.35 16.45 -9.53
N LYS A 31 24.09 17.28 -8.52
CA LYS A 31 23.02 17.04 -7.54
C LYS A 31 21.66 17.04 -8.23
N ASP A 32 21.39 18.05 -9.05
CA ASP A 32 20.10 18.22 -9.72
C ASP A 32 19.87 17.12 -10.76
N GLN A 33 20.91 16.71 -11.49
CA GLN A 33 20.84 15.57 -12.40
C GLN A 33 20.47 14.28 -11.67
N ARG A 34 21.17 13.96 -10.56
CA ARG A 34 20.87 12.75 -9.77
C ARG A 34 19.44 12.75 -9.23
N LEU A 35 19.00 13.88 -8.67
CA LEU A 35 17.64 14.00 -8.13
C LEU A 35 16.60 13.85 -9.24
N ASN A 36 16.81 14.46 -10.40
CA ASN A 36 15.90 14.31 -11.55
C ASN A 36 15.84 12.86 -12.05
N ASP A 37 16.98 12.17 -12.08
CA ASP A 37 17.03 10.77 -12.49
C ASP A 37 16.31 9.87 -11.48
N GLU A 38 16.50 10.09 -10.18
CA GLU A 38 15.79 9.38 -9.11
C GLU A 38 14.28 9.63 -9.17
N ILE A 39 13.85 10.87 -9.40
CA ILE A 39 12.42 11.21 -9.57
C ILE A 39 11.83 10.48 -10.78
N LYS A 40 12.55 10.42 -11.91
CA LYS A 40 12.09 9.70 -13.11
C LYS A 40 11.97 8.20 -12.85
N GLU A 41 12.98 7.59 -12.24
CA GLU A 41 12.98 6.17 -11.92
C GLU A 41 11.83 5.80 -10.98
N LEU A 42 11.64 6.59 -9.91
CA LEU A 42 10.56 6.36 -8.96
C LEU A 42 9.18 6.51 -9.60
N ASN A 43 8.99 7.50 -10.50
CA ASN A 43 7.74 7.63 -11.25
C ASN A 43 7.48 6.45 -12.17
N GLN A 44 8.49 5.98 -12.90
CA GLN A 44 8.37 4.80 -13.77
C GLN A 44 7.98 3.56 -12.96
N LYS A 45 8.66 3.32 -11.83
CA LYS A 45 8.35 2.21 -10.94
C LYS A 45 6.95 2.33 -10.34
N GLY A 46 6.55 3.52 -9.93
CA GLY A 46 5.20 3.80 -9.43
C GLY A 46 4.12 3.48 -10.47
N ASN A 47 4.34 3.89 -11.72
CA ASN A 47 3.42 3.61 -12.82
C ASN A 47 3.30 2.11 -13.12
N LEU A 48 4.42 1.39 -13.14
CA LEU A 48 4.43 -0.05 -13.38
C LEU A 48 3.66 -0.80 -12.30
N ILE A 49 3.95 -0.52 -11.03
CA ILE A 49 3.25 -1.15 -9.89
C ILE A 49 1.76 -0.81 -9.92
N HIS A 50 1.41 0.42 -10.27
CA HIS A 50 0.01 0.82 -10.41
C HIS A 50 -0.70 0.01 -11.49
N GLN A 51 -0.07 -0.15 -12.66
CA GLN A 51 -0.61 -0.95 -13.75
C GLN A 51 -0.80 -2.42 -13.34
N GLU A 52 0.22 -3.04 -12.73
CA GLU A 52 0.15 -4.42 -12.25
C GLU A 52 -0.98 -4.61 -11.23
N ASN A 53 -1.12 -3.69 -10.27
CA ASN A 53 -2.21 -3.71 -9.31
C ASN A 53 -3.58 -3.64 -9.99
N MET A 54 -3.73 -2.78 -11.00
CA MET A 54 -4.97 -2.69 -11.76
C MET A 54 -5.32 -3.98 -12.49
N GLU A 55 -4.33 -4.67 -13.04
CA GLU A 55 -4.53 -5.98 -13.67
C GLU A 55 -4.90 -7.05 -12.64
N LEU A 56 -4.28 -7.05 -11.47
CA LEU A 56 -4.61 -7.97 -10.38
C LEU A 56 -6.04 -7.76 -9.86
N TYR A 57 -6.48 -6.51 -9.71
CA TYR A 57 -7.86 -6.21 -9.33
C TYR A 57 -8.88 -6.74 -10.35
N LYS A 58 -8.60 -6.59 -11.65
CA LYS A 58 -9.45 -7.16 -12.71
C LYS A 58 -9.51 -8.68 -12.63
N LYS A 59 -8.37 -9.35 -12.38
CA LYS A 59 -8.33 -10.81 -12.21
C LYS A 59 -9.12 -11.26 -10.98
N LEU A 60 -9.00 -10.55 -9.86
CA LEU A 60 -9.77 -10.85 -8.65
C LEU A 60 -11.28 -10.70 -8.87
N ASP A 61 -11.71 -9.68 -9.59
CA ASP A 61 -13.13 -9.49 -9.94
C ASP A 61 -13.67 -10.65 -10.79
N LEU A 62 -12.89 -11.10 -11.78
CA LEU A 62 -13.25 -12.26 -12.61
C LEU A 62 -13.36 -13.55 -11.78
N ILE A 63 -12.36 -13.85 -10.95
CA ILE A 63 -12.37 -15.02 -10.07
C ILE A 63 -13.55 -14.95 -9.09
N GLY A 64 -13.86 -13.77 -8.55
CA GLY A 64 -15.00 -13.55 -7.68
C GLY A 64 -16.33 -13.90 -8.36
N LYS A 65 -16.52 -13.46 -9.61
CA LYS A 65 -17.70 -13.79 -10.41
C LYS A 65 -17.80 -15.28 -10.72
N GLU A 66 -16.71 -15.89 -11.19
CA GLU A 66 -16.67 -17.33 -11.48
C GLU A 66 -16.97 -18.17 -10.24
N ASN A 67 -16.39 -17.82 -9.09
CA ASN A 67 -16.67 -18.50 -7.83
C ASN A 67 -18.14 -18.36 -7.42
N ALA A 68 -18.76 -17.20 -7.61
CA ALA A 68 -20.18 -17.01 -7.32
C ALA A 68 -21.07 -17.88 -8.24
N GLU A 69 -20.74 -17.96 -9.53
CA GLU A 69 -21.43 -18.83 -10.49
C GLU A 69 -21.26 -20.32 -10.15
N LEU A 70 -20.06 -20.75 -9.76
CA LEU A 70 -19.79 -22.11 -9.33
C LEU A 70 -20.55 -22.46 -8.05
N GLN A 71 -20.57 -21.56 -7.06
CA GLN A 71 -21.38 -21.72 -5.85
C GLN A 71 -22.87 -21.84 -6.20
N GLN A 72 -23.38 -21.02 -7.13
CA GLN A 72 -24.75 -21.13 -7.61
C GLN A 72 -25.01 -22.49 -8.27
N LYS A 73 -24.08 -23.04 -9.06
CA LYS A 73 -24.25 -24.37 -9.69
C LYS A 73 -24.22 -25.51 -8.66
N VAL A 74 -23.33 -25.45 -7.67
CA VAL A 74 -23.20 -26.49 -6.63
C VAL A 74 -24.41 -26.51 -5.70
N TYR A 75 -24.92 -25.32 -5.30
CA TYR A 75 -26.02 -25.22 -4.32
C TYR A 75 -27.40 -24.96 -4.95
N GLY A 76 -27.47 -24.48 -6.19
CA GLY A 76 -28.72 -24.14 -6.88
C GLY A 76 -29.53 -25.34 -7.38
N ALA A 77 -28.92 -26.52 -7.53
CA ALA A 77 -29.63 -27.75 -7.89
C ALA A 77 -30.51 -28.31 -6.75
N ARG A 78 -30.44 -27.76 -5.53
CA ARG A 78 -31.21 -28.23 -4.36
C ARG A 78 -32.63 -27.62 -4.26
N GLY A 79 -33.03 -26.77 -5.21
CA GLY A 79 -34.27 -25.98 -5.15
C GLY A 79 -35.44 -26.47 -6.00
N VAL A 80 -35.28 -27.53 -6.80
CA VAL A 80 -36.37 -28.12 -7.61
C VAL A 80 -36.65 -29.52 -7.09
N ASN A 81 -37.52 -29.61 -6.08
CA ASN A 81 -38.40 -30.74 -5.73
C ASN A 81 -38.74 -30.67 -4.23
N LYS A 82 -39.85 -30.01 -3.89
CA LYS A 82 -40.85 -30.56 -2.94
C LYS A 82 -42.03 -29.60 -2.82
N GLU A 83 -43.01 -29.83 -3.69
CA GLU A 83 -44.37 -29.95 -3.18
C GLU A 83 -44.37 -31.04 -2.10
N ASN A 84 -44.79 -30.70 -0.88
CA ASN A 84 -45.84 -31.40 -0.13
C ASN A 84 -45.67 -31.13 1.37
N LYS A 85 -46.80 -30.78 1.96
CA LYS A 85 -47.04 -30.41 3.35
C LYS A 85 -46.75 -31.58 4.29
N SER A 86 -46.21 -31.31 5.48
CA SER A 86 -46.70 -31.81 6.79
C SER A 86 -45.60 -31.80 7.87
N SER A 87 -45.87 -31.01 8.91
CA SER A 87 -45.53 -31.09 10.34
C SER A 87 -44.46 -32.09 10.86
N GLN A 88 -43.36 -31.54 11.43
CA GLN A 88 -42.65 -31.81 12.72
C GLN A 88 -42.50 -33.24 13.34
N PRO A 89 -41.58 -33.49 14.32
CA PRO A 89 -40.12 -33.23 14.43
C PRO A 89 -39.35 -34.53 14.93
N PRO A 90 -38.30 -34.47 15.77
CA PRO A 90 -36.88 -34.59 15.44
C PRO A 90 -36.25 -35.93 15.90
N TYR A 91 -35.33 -36.50 15.12
CA TYR A 91 -34.41 -37.49 15.64
C TYR A 91 -33.00 -37.28 15.08
N THR A 92 -32.10 -37.10 16.05
CA THR A 92 -30.65 -37.00 15.96
C THR A 92 -30.06 -38.20 15.22
N ILE A 93 -29.40 -37.94 14.10
CA ILE A 93 -28.26 -38.75 13.65
C ILE A 93 -27.10 -37.79 13.41
N THR A 94 -26.19 -37.83 14.36
CA THR A 94 -24.88 -37.18 14.39
C THR A 94 -24.05 -37.66 13.20
N ASN A 95 -23.71 -36.76 12.27
CA ASN A 95 -22.59 -36.92 11.34
C ASN A 95 -21.86 -35.57 11.30
N GLY A 96 -20.65 -35.57 11.88
CA GLY A 96 -19.89 -34.38 12.24
C GLY A 96 -19.20 -33.68 11.08
N TYR A 97 -19.96 -32.96 10.26
CA TYR A 97 -19.44 -31.90 9.39
C TYR A 97 -20.49 -30.79 9.26
N ASP A 98 -20.82 -30.17 10.39
CA ASP A 98 -21.50 -28.87 10.41
C ASP A 98 -20.45 -27.77 10.28
N LEU A 99 -20.07 -27.47 9.04
CA LEU A 99 -19.36 -26.24 8.66
C LEU A 99 -20.39 -25.26 8.09
N GLN A 100 -21.50 -25.04 8.81
CA GLN A 100 -22.46 -23.98 8.50
C GLN A 100 -22.47 -22.86 9.53
N THR A 101 -21.26 -22.40 9.89
CA THR A 101 -21.07 -21.03 10.37
C THR A 101 -20.28 -20.27 9.31
N PRO A 102 -20.84 -19.21 8.70
CA PRO A 102 -20.01 -18.24 8.01
C PRO A 102 -18.96 -17.78 9.02
N ILE A 103 -17.68 -17.96 8.71
CA ILE A 103 -16.60 -17.39 9.52
C ILE A 103 -16.74 -15.88 9.39
N HIS A 104 -17.50 -15.28 10.30
CA HIS A 104 -17.62 -13.85 10.41
C HIS A 104 -16.35 -13.36 11.12
N LEU A 105 -15.27 -13.19 10.35
CA LEU A 105 -14.05 -12.54 10.81
C LEU A 105 -14.38 -11.06 11.06
N GLN A 106 -14.96 -10.77 12.24
CA GLN A 106 -14.98 -9.42 12.75
C GLN A 106 -13.55 -9.01 13.05
N LEU A 107 -13.03 -8.03 12.31
CA LEU A 107 -11.84 -7.31 12.73
C LEU A 107 -12.11 -6.73 14.12
N SER A 108 -11.38 -7.22 15.12
CA SER A 108 -11.38 -6.62 16.44
C SER A 108 -11.00 -5.15 16.28
N GLN A 109 -11.94 -4.25 16.55
CA GLN A 109 -11.60 -2.83 16.65
C GLN A 109 -10.64 -2.66 17.83
N PRO A 110 -9.59 -1.83 17.70
CA PRO A 110 -8.68 -1.59 18.81
C PRO A 110 -9.44 -0.88 19.93
N GLN A 111 -9.66 -1.57 21.05
CA GLN A 111 -10.10 -0.95 22.29
C GLN A 111 -9.02 0.05 22.73
N ASN A 112 -9.31 1.34 22.58
CA ASN A 112 -8.52 2.39 23.21
C ASN A 112 -8.89 2.42 24.71
N GLN A 113 -8.16 1.68 25.51
CA GLN A 113 -8.08 1.94 26.96
C GLN A 113 -6.83 2.77 27.24
N THR A 114 -7.07 3.96 27.77
CA THR A 114 -6.06 4.97 28.08
C THR A 114 -5.30 4.61 29.37
N GLN A 115 -4.02 4.24 29.21
CA GLN A 115 -2.87 4.40 30.14
C GLN A 115 -2.83 3.66 31.51
N PRO A 116 -1.65 3.55 32.17
CA PRO A 116 -0.28 3.38 31.64
C PRO A 116 0.55 2.32 32.41
N ARG A 117 1.44 1.55 31.74
CA ARG A 117 2.69 1.10 32.41
C ARG A 117 3.81 0.60 31.48
N SER A 118 4.94 1.29 31.63
CA SER A 118 6.36 0.88 31.59
C SER A 118 6.94 -0.01 30.48
N GLN A 119 7.87 0.62 29.75
CA GLN A 119 9.23 0.16 29.39
C GLN A 119 9.40 -1.28 28.88
N ASN A 120 9.69 -1.45 27.59
CA ASN A 120 11.04 -1.75 27.07
C ASN A 120 11.00 -2.04 25.55
N ASN A 121 11.97 -1.44 24.86
CA ASN A 121 12.64 -1.79 23.60
C ASN A 121 11.95 -2.81 22.66
N GLU A 122 11.42 -2.32 21.54
CA GLU A 122 11.60 -2.91 20.19
C GLU A 122 11.06 -1.93 19.14
N ILE A 123 11.78 -1.78 18.02
CA ILE A 123 11.41 -0.89 16.92
C ILE A 123 10.20 -1.51 16.19
N PRO A 124 9.00 -0.91 16.19
CA PRO A 124 7.91 -1.42 15.38
C PRO A 124 8.06 -0.81 13.98
N ALA A 125 8.29 -1.66 12.98
CA ALA A 125 8.09 -1.30 11.59
C ALA A 125 6.68 -0.66 11.48
N LYS A 126 6.63 0.63 11.15
CA LYS A 126 5.38 1.38 11.01
C LYS A 126 4.60 0.76 9.85
N GLY A 127 3.68 -0.14 10.16
CA GLY A 127 2.74 -0.68 9.19
C GLY A 127 2.00 0.47 8.52
N ILE A 128 2.18 0.62 7.22
CA ILE A 128 1.47 1.62 6.43
C ILE A 128 0.00 1.22 6.44
N LYS A 129 -0.82 1.97 7.15
CA LYS A 129 -2.27 1.76 7.21
C LYS A 129 -2.83 1.99 5.80
N LEU A 130 -3.11 0.90 5.07
CA LEU A 130 -3.59 0.93 3.67
C LEU A 130 -4.78 1.88 3.46
N GLY A 131 -5.60 2.10 4.49
CA GLY A 131 -6.69 3.08 4.45
C GLY A 131 -6.26 4.54 4.24
N TYR A 132 -5.06 4.95 4.69
CA TYR A 132 -4.56 6.30 4.39
C TYR A 132 -4.08 6.42 2.94
N VAL A 133 -3.52 5.35 2.37
CA VAL A 133 -3.03 5.32 0.98
C VAL A 133 -4.20 5.40 0.00
N LEU A 134 -5.29 4.65 0.25
CA LEU A 134 -6.52 4.80 -0.56
C LEU A 134 -7.07 6.22 -0.51
N LYS A 135 -7.09 6.85 0.67
CA LYS A 135 -7.63 8.21 0.84
C LYS A 135 -6.76 9.27 0.16
N MET A 136 -5.44 9.10 0.14
CA MET A 136 -4.51 9.99 -0.59
C MET A 136 -4.66 9.83 -2.11
N LEU A 137 -4.84 8.60 -2.61
CA LEU A 137 -5.08 8.35 -4.04
C LEU A 137 -6.39 8.98 -4.54
N THR A 138 -7.45 9.04 -3.71
CA THR A 138 -8.70 9.71 -4.09
C THR A 138 -8.58 11.24 -4.15
N ILE A 139 -7.69 11.86 -3.36
CA ILE A 139 -7.52 13.32 -3.33
C ILE A 139 -6.72 13.85 -4.53
N CYS A 140 -5.90 13.00 -5.17
CA CYS A 140 -5.00 13.41 -6.27
C CYS A 140 -5.57 13.21 -7.69
N ILE A 141 -6.83 12.80 -7.84
CA ILE A 141 -7.49 12.73 -9.15
C ILE A 141 -8.31 14.02 -9.35
N PRO A 142 -7.89 14.98 -10.18
CA PRO A 142 -8.75 16.08 -10.57
C PRO A 142 -9.86 15.56 -11.51
N HIS A 143 -11.08 16.04 -11.28
CA HIS A 143 -12.29 15.67 -12.01
C HIS A 143 -12.30 16.18 -13.45
#